data_AF-A0A932SCZ5-F1
#
_entry.id   AF-A0A932SCZ5-F1
#
_cell.length_a   1.000
_cell.length_b   1.000
_cell.length_c   1.000
_cell.angle_alpha   90.00
_cell.angle_beta   90.00
_cell.angle_gamma   90.00
#
_symmetry.space_group_name_H-M   'P 1'
#
loop_
_entity.id
_entity.type
_entity.pdbx_description
1 polymer ?
#
loop_
_entity_poly.entity_id
_entity_poly.type
_entity_poly.pdbx_seq_one_letter_code
_entity_poly.pdbx_strand_id
1 'polypeptide(L)'
;MKRARRPFVFSGIGSLLIFFLTQTPSFSAAPPYDCAAQENRDKPTTVEILLAKKWKDRAEEVKQSFTTADESLKVRIKFFPFLDPPKNIGIGRCVSAEKARLAIREAVRYNGKIDRLIIQDIMPHYWIKIGTTDTSELTWISIGPDALARLTDPALTTEQFHDLYRALAHQTEKKLPFGMGNPEESQ
;
A
#
# COMPACT_ATOMS: atom_id res chain seq x y z
N MET A 1 -68.00 18.81 66.49
CA MET A 1 -67.45 20.18 66.63
C MET A 1 -66.39 20.41 65.57
N LYS A 2 -66.47 21.57 64.89
CA LYS A 2 -65.59 22.04 63.81
C LYS A 2 -64.16 22.34 64.32
N ARG A 3 -63.12 22.06 63.53
CA ARG A 3 -62.20 23.09 62.99
C ARG A 3 -61.10 22.53 62.08
N ALA A 4 -61.09 23.09 60.86
CA ALA A 4 -59.96 23.60 60.09
C ALA A 4 -58.72 22.72 59.88
N ARG A 5 -58.50 22.30 58.61
CA ARG A 5 -57.16 22.12 58.05
C ARG A 5 -56.96 23.10 56.90
N ARG A 6 -55.87 23.86 56.99
CA ARG A 6 -55.40 24.89 56.05
C ARG A 6 -54.92 24.25 54.73
N PRO A 7 -54.93 24.97 53.60
CA PRO A 7 -54.34 24.50 52.36
C PRO A 7 -52.83 24.67 52.40
N PHE A 8 -52.07 23.68 51.96
CA PHE A 8 -50.65 23.84 51.66
C PHE A 8 -50.43 23.64 50.17
N VAL A 9 -50.06 24.73 49.53
CA VAL A 9 -49.64 24.87 48.14
C VAL A 9 -48.20 24.37 48.03
N PHE A 10 -47.92 23.51 47.05
CA PHE A 10 -46.58 23.24 46.51
C PHE A 10 -46.78 23.01 45.01
N SER A 11 -46.78 24.05 44.17
CA SER A 11 -45.60 24.69 43.57
C SER A 11 -44.65 23.70 42.89
N GLY A 12 -44.96 23.39 41.62
CA GLY A 12 -44.02 23.26 40.50
C GLY A 12 -42.85 22.28 40.63
N ILE A 13 -43.04 21.06 40.15
CA ILE A 13 -41.94 20.17 39.78
C ILE A 13 -41.45 20.60 38.39
N GLY A 14 -40.38 21.40 38.36
CA GLY A 14 -39.65 21.69 37.13
C GLY A 14 -38.89 20.44 36.68
N SER A 15 -39.34 19.83 35.59
CA SER A 15 -38.65 18.71 34.95
C SER A 15 -37.46 19.25 34.15
N LEU A 16 -36.26 19.17 34.72
CA LEU A 16 -35.02 19.56 34.05
C LEU A 16 -34.60 18.43 33.10
N LEU A 17 -35.00 18.55 31.83
CA LEU A 17 -34.51 17.69 30.73
C LEU A 17 -33.03 18.03 30.47
N ILE A 18 -32.14 17.24 31.07
CA ILE A 18 -30.71 17.29 30.78
C ILE A 18 -30.50 16.69 29.39
N PHE A 19 -30.39 17.55 28.39
CA PHE A 19 -29.85 17.19 27.08
C PHE A 19 -28.38 16.82 27.25
N PHE A 20 -28.10 15.52 27.42
CA PHE A 20 -26.77 14.99 27.15
C PHE A 20 -26.49 15.18 25.66
N LEU A 21 -25.78 16.25 25.30
CA LEU A 21 -25.12 16.36 24.00
C LEU A 21 -24.11 15.19 23.93
N THR A 22 -24.50 14.10 23.29
CA THR A 22 -23.55 13.10 22.82
C THR A 22 -22.72 13.78 21.74
N GLN A 23 -21.52 14.24 22.09
CA GLN A 23 -20.53 14.62 21.09
C GLN A 23 -20.22 13.35 20.29
N THR A 24 -20.86 13.18 19.14
CA THR A 24 -20.46 12.17 18.17
C THR A 24 -19.05 12.53 17.73
N PRO A 25 -18.03 11.68 17.94
CA PRO A 25 -16.72 11.95 17.39
C PRO A 25 -16.87 11.99 15.87
N SER A 26 -16.69 13.18 15.29
CA SER A 26 -16.58 13.34 13.85
C SER A 26 -15.32 12.60 13.42
N PHE A 27 -15.48 11.39 12.92
CA PHE A 27 -14.43 10.69 12.17
C PHE A 27 -14.25 11.43 10.84
N SER A 28 -13.47 12.52 10.87
CA SER A 28 -12.97 13.12 9.63
C SER A 28 -11.94 12.15 9.06
N ALA A 29 -12.14 11.73 7.81
CA ALA A 29 -11.11 11.01 7.09
C ALA A 29 -9.82 11.84 7.13
N ALA A 30 -8.70 11.21 7.46
CA ALA A 30 -7.41 11.88 7.37
C ALA A 30 -7.23 12.37 5.91
N PRO A 31 -6.67 13.58 5.72
CA PRO A 31 -6.41 14.08 4.37
C PRO A 31 -5.56 13.05 3.61
N PRO A 32 -5.78 12.91 2.29
CA PRO A 32 -4.98 12.01 1.48
C PRO A 32 -3.50 12.35 1.61
N TYR A 33 -2.65 11.33 1.72
CA TYR A 33 -1.20 11.52 1.86
C TYR A 33 -0.65 12.30 0.67
N ASP A 34 -0.11 13.48 0.94
CA ASP A 34 0.49 14.35 -0.07
C ASP A 34 2.00 14.10 -0.17
N CYS A 35 2.43 13.53 -1.30
CA CYS A 35 3.85 13.34 -1.60
C CYS A 35 4.61 14.67 -1.73
N ALA A 36 3.91 15.75 -2.10
CA ALA A 36 4.48 17.08 -2.31
C ALA A 36 4.50 17.95 -1.05
N ALA A 37 3.97 17.47 0.09
CA ALA A 37 4.10 18.17 1.36
C ALA A 37 5.57 18.22 1.81
N GLN A 38 5.99 19.32 2.42
CA GLN A 38 7.40 19.60 2.71
C GLN A 38 8.05 18.50 3.56
N GLU A 39 7.34 17.97 4.56
CA GLU A 39 7.77 16.89 5.43
C GLU A 39 7.90 15.52 4.74
N ASN A 40 7.41 15.40 3.50
CA ASN A 40 7.41 14.18 2.72
C ASN A 40 8.43 14.21 1.57
N ARG A 41 8.76 15.39 1.03
CA ARG A 41 9.64 15.57 -0.15
C ARG A 41 10.99 14.88 -0.02
N ASP A 42 11.59 14.95 1.16
CA ASP A 42 12.96 14.46 1.39
C ASP A 42 13.01 13.01 1.90
N LYS A 43 11.87 12.31 1.94
CA LYS A 43 11.83 10.92 2.40
C LYS A 43 12.52 10.01 1.37
N PRO A 44 13.55 9.27 1.77
CA PRO A 44 14.26 8.39 0.85
C PRO A 44 13.39 7.20 0.48
N THR A 45 13.45 6.82 -0.80
CA THR A 45 12.80 5.61 -1.30
C THR A 45 13.52 4.38 -0.76
N THR A 46 12.77 3.47 -0.16
CA THR A 46 13.28 2.18 0.31
C THR A 46 12.99 1.11 -0.73
N VAL A 47 14.02 0.39 -1.17
CA VAL A 47 13.88 -0.80 -2.00
C VAL A 47 14.12 -2.02 -1.11
N GLU A 48 13.07 -2.78 -0.84
CA GLU A 48 13.20 -4.09 -0.21
C GLU A 48 13.15 -5.18 -1.29
N ILE A 49 14.24 -5.92 -1.42
CA ILE A 49 14.36 -7.01 -2.38
C ILE A 49 14.54 -8.34 -1.65
N LEU A 50 13.62 -9.27 -1.90
CA LEU A 50 13.74 -10.64 -1.48
C LEU A 50 14.41 -11.43 -2.60
N LEU A 51 15.57 -12.03 -2.30
CA LEU A 51 16.42 -12.75 -3.25
C LEU A 51 16.45 -14.26 -2.95
N ALA A 52 16.73 -15.06 -3.97
CA ALA A 52 17.09 -16.46 -3.77
C ALA A 52 18.42 -16.58 -2.99
N LYS A 53 18.56 -17.65 -2.19
CA LYS A 53 19.75 -17.89 -1.34
C LYS A 53 21.09 -17.88 -2.10
N LYS A 54 21.08 -18.18 -3.41
CA LYS A 54 22.27 -18.13 -4.29
C LYS A 54 22.94 -16.74 -4.39
N TRP A 55 22.22 -15.68 -4.03
CA TRP A 55 22.75 -14.31 -4.03
C TRP A 55 23.40 -13.90 -2.72
N LYS A 56 23.41 -14.77 -1.70
CA LYS A 56 23.88 -14.41 -0.34
C LYS A 56 25.31 -13.88 -0.31
N ASP A 57 26.22 -14.52 -1.04
CA ASP A 57 27.63 -14.13 -1.10
C ASP A 57 27.89 -12.95 -2.04
N ARG A 58 26.86 -12.50 -2.78
CA ARG A 58 26.90 -11.39 -3.74
C ARG A 58 25.89 -10.30 -3.39
N ALA A 59 25.50 -10.20 -2.12
CA ALA A 59 24.52 -9.22 -1.66
C ALA A 59 24.99 -7.78 -1.90
N GLU A 60 26.29 -7.52 -1.73
CA GLU A 60 26.86 -6.19 -1.94
C GLU A 60 26.85 -5.79 -3.41
N GLU A 61 27.11 -6.74 -4.34
CA GLU A 61 26.96 -6.52 -5.79
C GLU A 61 25.53 -6.07 -6.12
N VAL A 62 24.53 -6.77 -5.57
CA VAL A 62 23.12 -6.42 -5.75
C VAL A 62 22.82 -5.04 -5.18
N LYS A 63 23.30 -4.73 -3.98
CA LYS A 63 23.08 -3.44 -3.33
C LYS A 63 23.67 -2.30 -4.17
N GLN A 64 24.90 -2.47 -4.65
CA GLN A 64 25.62 -1.48 -5.44
C GLN A 64 24.93 -1.18 -6.77
N SER A 65 24.31 -2.17 -7.43
CA SER A 65 23.62 -1.91 -8.69
C SER A 65 22.42 -0.96 -8.58
N PHE A 66 21.85 -0.81 -7.38
CA PHE A 66 20.87 0.24 -7.09
C PHE A 66 21.56 1.55 -6.70
N THR A 67 22.48 1.52 -5.74
CA THR A 67 23.01 2.76 -5.13
C THR A 67 23.99 3.50 -6.02
N THR A 68 24.67 2.84 -6.95
CA THR A 68 25.50 3.49 -7.98
C THR A 68 24.64 4.24 -9.00
N ALA A 69 23.41 3.77 -9.26
CA ALA A 69 22.48 4.45 -10.14
C ALA A 69 21.77 5.62 -9.42
N ASP A 70 21.49 5.45 -8.12
CA ASP A 70 20.84 6.47 -7.28
C ASP A 70 21.23 6.29 -5.81
N GLU A 71 22.12 7.16 -5.31
CA GLU A 71 22.63 7.14 -3.94
C GLU A 71 21.56 7.47 -2.88
N SER A 72 20.41 8.03 -3.29
CA SER A 72 19.30 8.33 -2.37
C SER A 72 18.49 7.10 -1.95
N LEU A 73 18.71 5.95 -2.60
CA LEU A 73 17.99 4.71 -2.33
C LEU A 73 18.46 4.02 -1.05
N LYS A 74 17.49 3.65 -0.20
CA LYS A 74 17.71 2.75 0.93
C LYS A 74 17.42 1.31 0.51
N VAL A 75 18.47 0.53 0.24
CA VAL A 75 18.33 -0.85 -0.22
C VAL A 75 18.36 -1.83 0.96
N ARG A 76 17.35 -2.70 1.04
CA ARG A 76 17.21 -3.77 2.03
C ARG A 76 17.15 -5.10 1.32
N ILE A 77 18.16 -5.95 1.53
CA ILE A 77 18.21 -7.27 0.94
C ILE A 77 17.76 -8.29 1.99
N LYS A 78 16.80 -9.13 1.60
CA LYS A 78 16.36 -10.32 2.35
C LYS A 78 16.59 -11.56 1.49
N PHE A 79 16.63 -12.73 2.13
CA PHE A 79 16.82 -14.00 1.42
C PHE A 79 15.64 -14.94 1.66
N PHE A 80 15.09 -15.48 0.58
CA PHE A 80 14.05 -16.50 0.61
C PHE A 80 14.68 -17.88 0.90
N PRO A 81 14.18 -18.63 1.88
CA PRO A 81 14.91 -19.77 2.45
C PRO A 81 14.97 -21.02 1.55
N PHE A 82 13.94 -21.29 0.74
CA PHE A 82 13.78 -22.63 0.14
C PHE A 82 13.85 -22.65 -1.40
N LEU A 83 13.58 -21.56 -2.10
CA LEU A 83 13.49 -21.50 -3.57
C LEU A 83 13.82 -20.11 -4.13
N ASP A 84 13.46 -19.89 -5.39
CA ASP A 84 13.33 -18.56 -5.93
C ASP A 84 12.13 -17.82 -5.29
N PRO A 85 12.28 -16.52 -4.99
CA PRO A 85 11.20 -15.68 -4.50
C PRO A 85 10.11 -15.49 -5.58
N PRO A 86 8.89 -15.09 -5.17
CA PRO A 86 7.85 -14.64 -6.09
C PRO A 86 8.36 -13.60 -7.10
N LYS A 87 7.74 -13.58 -8.29
CA LYS A 87 8.07 -12.62 -9.36
C LYS A 87 7.14 -11.39 -9.32
N ASN A 88 6.82 -10.94 -8.11
CA ASN A 88 5.95 -9.79 -7.87
C ASN A 88 6.75 -8.51 -7.61
N ILE A 89 6.14 -7.36 -7.86
CA ILE A 89 6.66 -6.06 -7.46
C ILE A 89 5.53 -5.15 -6.96
N GLY A 90 5.77 -4.44 -5.86
CA GLY A 90 4.89 -3.41 -5.34
C GLY A 90 5.59 -2.06 -5.32
N ILE A 91 4.92 -1.00 -5.78
CA ILE A 91 5.49 0.35 -5.89
C ILE A 91 4.58 1.37 -5.22
N GLY A 92 5.10 2.04 -4.19
CA GLY A 92 4.40 3.09 -3.46
C GLY A 92 4.14 4.34 -4.30
N ARG A 93 3.10 5.08 -3.93
CA ARG A 93 2.59 6.25 -4.67
C ARG A 93 3.52 7.48 -4.71
N CYS A 94 4.58 7.52 -3.90
CA CYS A 94 5.54 8.63 -3.86
C CYS A 94 6.92 8.22 -4.39
N VAL A 95 6.99 7.13 -5.16
CA VAL A 95 8.21 6.66 -5.81
C VAL A 95 8.29 7.28 -7.20
N SER A 96 9.38 7.99 -7.53
CA SER A 96 9.53 8.53 -8.89
C SER A 96 9.54 7.44 -9.97
N ALA A 97 9.05 7.76 -11.18
CA ALA A 97 9.09 6.80 -12.29
C ALA A 97 10.50 6.29 -12.57
N GLU A 98 11.52 7.14 -12.43
CA GLU A 98 12.92 6.74 -12.60
C GLU A 98 13.35 5.64 -11.61
N LYS A 99 13.07 5.84 -10.31
CA LYS A 99 13.37 4.84 -9.26
C LYS A 99 12.59 3.55 -9.47
N ALA A 100 11.34 3.66 -9.88
CA ALA A 100 10.49 2.52 -10.23
C ALA A 100 11.07 1.72 -11.41
N ARG A 101 11.50 2.38 -12.49
CA ARG A 101 12.12 1.74 -13.66
C ARG A 101 13.45 1.06 -13.30
N LEU A 102 14.29 1.73 -12.52
CA LEU A 102 15.50 1.14 -11.95
C LEU A 102 15.16 -0.15 -11.18
N ALA A 103 14.17 -0.10 -10.30
CA ALA A 103 13.76 -1.27 -9.54
C ALA A 103 13.19 -2.41 -10.40
N ILE A 104 12.40 -2.11 -11.42
CA ILE A 104 11.89 -3.10 -12.38
C ILE A 104 13.06 -3.79 -13.09
N ARG A 105 14.05 -3.03 -13.58
CA ARG A 105 15.23 -3.58 -14.26
C ARG A 105 16.04 -4.49 -13.34
N GLU A 106 16.34 -4.05 -12.12
CA GLU A 106 17.12 -4.85 -11.17
C GLU A 106 16.34 -6.07 -10.68
N ALA A 107 15.01 -5.98 -10.53
CA ALA A 107 14.16 -7.14 -10.27
C ALA A 107 14.24 -8.18 -11.40
N VAL A 108 14.19 -7.76 -12.67
CA VAL A 108 14.39 -8.68 -13.79
C VAL A 108 15.80 -9.29 -13.75
N ARG A 109 16.84 -8.50 -13.43
CA ARG A 109 18.22 -8.99 -13.35
C ARG A 109 18.42 -10.06 -12.27
N TYR A 110 17.91 -9.84 -11.06
CA TYR A 110 18.22 -10.71 -9.91
C TYR A 110 17.13 -11.73 -9.57
N ASN A 111 15.88 -11.41 -9.91
CA ASN A 111 14.71 -12.28 -9.72
C ASN A 111 14.24 -12.91 -11.04
N GLY A 112 14.78 -12.52 -12.20
CA GLY A 112 14.57 -13.18 -13.49
C GLY A 112 13.43 -12.58 -14.33
N LYS A 113 12.26 -12.33 -13.73
CA LYS A 113 11.13 -11.65 -14.39
C LYS A 113 10.23 -10.98 -13.36
N ILE A 114 9.31 -10.14 -13.85
CA ILE A 114 8.15 -9.65 -13.11
C ILE A 114 6.91 -10.11 -13.87
N ASP A 115 6.04 -10.88 -13.21
CA ASP A 115 4.75 -11.32 -13.77
C ASP A 115 3.55 -10.89 -12.93
N ARG A 116 3.78 -10.20 -11.81
CA ARG A 116 2.72 -9.72 -10.91
C ARG A 116 3.00 -8.32 -10.38
N LEU A 117 2.00 -7.45 -10.38
CA LEU A 117 2.00 -6.17 -9.68
C LEU A 117 1.22 -6.30 -8.38
N ILE A 118 1.68 -5.64 -7.32
CA ILE A 118 0.94 -5.53 -6.05
C ILE A 118 0.07 -4.27 -6.12
N ILE A 119 -1.19 -4.36 -5.71
CA ILE A 119 -2.09 -3.19 -5.67
C ILE A 119 -1.43 -2.02 -4.91
N GLN A 120 -1.51 -0.81 -5.46
CA GLN A 120 -0.74 0.32 -4.94
C GLN A 120 -1.22 0.79 -3.55
N ASP A 121 -2.50 0.59 -3.24
CA ASP A 121 -3.13 1.16 -2.03
C ASP A 121 -2.59 0.56 -0.73
N ILE A 122 -2.06 -0.66 -0.77
CA ILE A 122 -1.46 -1.34 0.38
C ILE A 122 0.05 -1.08 0.50
N MET A 123 0.64 -0.39 -0.47
CA MET A 123 2.08 -0.13 -0.49
C MET A 123 2.43 1.09 0.36
N PRO A 124 3.46 1.01 1.23
CA PRO A 124 3.98 2.20 1.87
C PRO A 124 4.45 3.22 0.83
N HIS A 125 4.18 4.50 1.05
CA HIS A 125 4.29 5.54 0.03
C HIS A 125 5.67 5.63 -0.65
N TYR A 126 6.74 5.49 0.12
CA TYR A 126 8.14 5.58 -0.34
C TYR A 126 8.81 4.21 -0.46
N TRP A 127 8.04 3.14 -0.68
CA TRP A 127 8.58 1.77 -0.73
C TRP A 127 8.43 1.12 -2.09
N ILE A 128 9.45 0.36 -2.47
CA ILE A 128 9.40 -0.64 -3.51
C ILE A 128 9.66 -1.99 -2.86
N LYS A 129 8.77 -2.96 -3.07
CA LYS A 129 8.94 -4.34 -2.60
C LYS A 129 9.06 -5.28 -3.78
N ILE A 130 10.17 -6.00 -3.87
CA ILE A 130 10.48 -6.93 -4.97
C ILE A 130 10.48 -8.36 -4.42
N GLY A 131 9.66 -9.22 -5.03
CA GLY A 131 9.54 -10.63 -4.67
C GLY A 131 9.04 -10.87 -3.26
N THR A 132 8.24 -9.96 -2.71
CA THR A 132 7.80 -10.04 -1.32
C THR A 132 6.77 -11.15 -1.09
N THR A 133 6.79 -11.71 0.12
CA THR A 133 5.80 -12.65 0.64
C THR A 133 4.99 -12.06 1.81
N ASP A 134 5.18 -10.77 2.12
CA ASP A 134 4.51 -10.10 3.24
C ASP A 134 3.18 -9.42 2.85
N THR A 135 2.72 -9.66 1.63
CA THR A 135 1.41 -9.23 1.12
C THR A 135 0.62 -10.47 0.70
N SER A 136 -0.72 -10.37 0.75
CA SER A 136 -1.58 -11.47 0.33
C SER A 136 -1.48 -11.69 -1.18
N GLU A 137 -1.44 -12.95 -1.62
CA GLU A 137 -1.47 -13.29 -3.06
C GLU A 137 -2.72 -12.77 -3.78
N LEU A 138 -3.80 -12.52 -3.04
CA LEU A 138 -5.02 -11.91 -3.57
C LEU A 138 -4.76 -10.49 -4.10
N THR A 139 -3.76 -9.80 -3.56
CA THR A 139 -3.37 -8.44 -3.94
C THR A 139 -2.40 -8.40 -5.11
N TRP A 140 -2.07 -9.56 -5.70
CA TRP A 140 -1.14 -9.68 -6.81
C TRP A 140 -1.91 -9.83 -8.13
N ILE A 141 -1.70 -8.87 -9.03
CA ILE A 141 -2.33 -8.80 -10.35
C ILE A 141 -1.35 -9.28 -11.40
N SER A 142 -1.73 -10.33 -12.13
CA SER A 142 -0.90 -10.87 -13.21
C SER A 142 -0.76 -9.88 -14.35
N ILE A 143 0.46 -9.70 -14.83
CA ILE A 143 0.77 -8.85 -15.98
C ILE A 143 1.61 -9.61 -17.01
N GLY A 144 1.41 -9.26 -18.28
CA GLY A 144 2.23 -9.76 -19.38
C GLY A 144 3.48 -8.90 -19.65
N PRO A 145 4.40 -9.37 -20.50
CA PRO A 145 5.58 -8.61 -20.91
C PRO A 145 5.26 -7.24 -21.51
N ASP A 146 4.18 -7.12 -22.29
CA ASP A 146 3.78 -5.85 -22.92
C ASP A 146 3.39 -4.79 -21.89
N ALA A 147 2.70 -5.21 -20.81
CA ALA A 147 2.36 -4.32 -19.71
C ALA A 147 3.62 -3.85 -18.96
N LEU A 148 4.59 -4.75 -18.76
CA LEU A 148 5.87 -4.40 -18.16
C LEU A 148 6.67 -3.44 -19.04
N ALA A 149 6.68 -3.66 -20.37
CA ALA A 149 7.36 -2.80 -21.33
C ALA A 149 6.80 -1.37 -21.29
N ARG A 150 5.46 -1.22 -21.24
CA ARG A 150 4.79 0.07 -21.07
C ARG A 150 5.19 0.78 -19.78
N LEU A 151 5.29 0.07 -18.65
CA LEU A 151 5.74 0.64 -17.37
C LEU A 151 7.20 1.11 -17.42
N THR A 152 8.03 0.48 -18.25
CA THR A 152 9.44 0.84 -18.41
C THR A 152 9.70 1.94 -19.44
N ASP A 153 8.68 2.44 -20.13
CA ASP A 153 8.81 3.49 -21.13
C ASP A 153 9.41 4.77 -20.49
N PRO A 154 10.58 5.25 -20.94
CA PRO A 154 11.22 6.44 -20.39
C PRO A 154 10.42 7.72 -20.62
N ALA A 155 9.48 7.75 -21.57
CA ALA A 155 8.67 8.93 -21.87
C ALA A 155 7.61 9.23 -20.80
N LEU A 156 7.26 8.27 -19.94
CA LEU A 156 6.25 8.49 -18.90
C LEU A 156 6.77 9.46 -17.83
N THR A 157 5.96 10.46 -17.49
CA THR A 157 6.17 11.24 -16.26
C THR A 157 5.89 10.37 -15.03
N THR A 158 6.28 10.84 -13.84
CA THR A 158 5.95 10.15 -12.57
C THR A 158 4.45 9.97 -12.37
N GLU A 159 3.66 10.97 -12.75
CA GLU A 159 2.19 10.90 -12.69
C GLU A 159 1.65 9.84 -13.65
N GLN A 160 2.05 9.90 -14.93
CA GLN A 160 1.62 8.94 -15.96
C GLN A 160 2.05 7.50 -15.61
N PHE A 161 3.24 7.33 -15.03
CA PHE A 161 3.70 6.03 -14.54
C PHE A 161 2.76 5.48 -13.47
N HIS A 162 2.37 6.29 -12.49
CA HIS A 162 1.49 5.84 -11.42
C HIS A 162 0.05 5.61 -11.90
N ASP A 163 -0.45 6.42 -12.83
CA ASP A 163 -1.74 6.19 -13.47
C ASP A 163 -1.75 4.84 -14.20
N LEU A 164 -0.72 4.57 -14.99
CA LEU A 164 -0.55 3.30 -15.67
C LEU A 164 -0.41 2.14 -14.67
N TYR A 165 0.39 2.31 -13.62
CA TYR A 165 0.58 1.29 -12.59
C TYR A 165 -0.75 0.91 -11.94
N ARG A 166 -1.57 1.90 -11.54
CA ARG A 166 -2.88 1.64 -10.92
C ARG A 166 -3.85 0.98 -11.90
N ALA A 167 -3.85 1.40 -13.16
CA ALA A 167 -4.67 0.77 -14.19
C ALA A 167 -4.30 -0.71 -14.41
N LEU A 168 -3.00 -1.03 -14.41
CA LEU A 168 -2.50 -2.40 -14.55
C LEU A 168 -2.65 -3.24 -13.28
N ALA A 169 -2.56 -2.63 -12.11
CA ALA A 169 -2.69 -3.28 -10.81
C ALA A 169 -4.12 -3.23 -10.25
N HIS A 170 -5.12 -3.04 -11.11
CA HIS A 170 -6.53 -3.07 -10.71
C HIS A 170 -7.06 -4.51 -10.63
N GLN A 171 -7.74 -4.85 -9.54
CA GLN A 171 -8.45 -6.14 -9.42
C GLN A 171 -9.68 -6.13 -10.33
N THR A 172 -9.60 -6.85 -11.45
CA THR A 172 -10.74 -6.98 -12.37
C THR A 172 -11.71 -8.09 -11.92
N GLU A 173 -11.20 -9.10 -11.21
CA GLU A 173 -11.98 -10.25 -10.75
C GLU A 173 -12.02 -10.31 -9.22
N LYS A 174 -13.21 -10.63 -8.68
CA LYS A 174 -13.40 -10.82 -7.24
C LYS A 174 -12.90 -12.21 -6.84
N LYS A 175 -11.63 -12.30 -6.45
CA LYS A 175 -11.07 -13.55 -5.89
C LYS A 175 -11.67 -13.82 -4.52
N LEU A 176 -12.21 -15.03 -4.33
CA LEU A 176 -12.65 -15.45 -2.99
C LEU A 176 -11.43 -15.66 -2.08
N PRO A 177 -11.57 -15.44 -0.76
CA PRO A 177 -10.48 -15.66 0.16
C PRO A 177 -10.09 -17.14 0.25
N PHE A 178 -8.87 -17.43 0.70
CA PHE A 178 -8.40 -18.80 0.98
C PHE A 178 -8.43 -19.79 -0.19
N GLY A 179 -8.23 -19.33 -1.43
CA GLY A 179 -8.14 -20.23 -2.58
C GLY A 179 -9.46 -20.88 -2.97
N MET A 180 -10.60 -20.30 -2.57
CA MET A 180 -11.94 -20.80 -2.88
C MET A 180 -12.41 -20.53 -4.34
N GLY A 181 -11.48 -20.24 -5.26
CA GLY A 181 -11.78 -20.00 -6.67
C GLY A 181 -12.43 -18.64 -6.96
N ASN A 182 -12.93 -18.49 -8.19
CA ASN A 182 -13.70 -17.33 -8.64
C ASN A 182 -15.21 -17.62 -8.54
N PRO A 183 -16.05 -16.66 -8.12
CA PRO A 183 -17.50 -16.84 -8.04
C PRO A 183 -18.14 -17.25 -9.37
N GLU A 184 -17.54 -16.85 -10.48
CA GLU A 184 -18.04 -17.08 -11.84
C GLU A 184 -17.74 -18.48 -12.37
N GLU A 185 -16.78 -19.22 -11.77
CA GLU A 185 -16.51 -20.63 -12.13
C GLU A 185 -17.41 -21.62 -11.36
N SER A 186 -18.29 -21.11 -10.49
CA SER A 186 -19.16 -21.92 -9.62
C SER A 186 -20.63 -22.00 -10.07
N GLN A 187 -20.91 -21.61 -11.33
CA GLN A 187 -22.22 -21.71 -12.00
C GLN A 187 -22.11 -22.61 -13.22
#